data_AF-Q1NEM9-F1
#
_entry.id   AF-Q1NEM9-F1
#
_cell.length_a   1.000
_cell.length_b   1.000
_cell.length_c   1.000
_cell.angle_alpha   90.00
_cell.angle_beta   90.00
_cell.angle_gamma   90.00
#
_symmetry.space_group_name_H-M   'P 1'
#
loop_
_entity.id
_entity.type
_entity.pdbx_description
1 polymer ?
#
loop_
_entity_poly.entity_id
_entity_poly.type
_entity_poly.pdbx_seq_one_letter_code
_entity_poly.pdbx_strand_id
1 'polypeptide(L)'
;MTPQPGADCWRIERADKASVVIDADTYFRHARAAMMKAKRRIMLIGWDFDAAISLVREEEAHDGAPTTIGEFISWLVDQTPELEIYLLRWDVGAIKAMARPTNFFTTLKWMAHPRVTVKLDSHHPPAASHHQKIVVIDDCFAFCGGIDMTGDRWDTRHHRDEEYGRHHPDGSPYGPWHDATTALKGPVAAALGDHARARWKGAGGEELEPVTGSYECWPETLPVQFENVDVAIARTAPEMDDQDGLTEIEQLYLNQIALAKRHVYAESQYFASRRIAEAIAKRLAEPDGPEFVIINPQQADGWLESQAMDSARARLVEALKARDPHGRLRLYHPFTQRGAPIYVHAKILIVDDRLIRVGSSNMNNRSLRLDTECDICIDTALPANADRQKTILRIRDDLIAEHLDLPLERVAAVIAERGLIAGVEELRQKPGRTLRPYRTPDLNAVQEWLADNEVLDPEGPEEMFEPISERGLFRRMKGWFGRP
;
A
#
# COMPACT_ATOMS: atom_id res chain seq x y z
N MET A 1 17.48 6.88 -14.95
CA MET A 1 16.09 6.93 -15.44
C MET A 1 15.23 7.43 -14.30
N THR A 2 14.44 8.46 -14.54
CA THR A 2 13.40 9.01 -13.66
C THR A 2 12.06 8.39 -14.02
N PRO A 3 11.02 8.47 -13.16
CA PRO A 3 9.65 8.20 -13.57
C PRO A 3 9.28 9.01 -14.82
N GLN A 4 8.48 8.41 -15.71
CA GLN A 4 8.08 8.94 -17.00
C GLN A 4 6.55 8.87 -17.16
N PRO A 5 5.86 10.02 -17.18
CA PRO A 5 4.42 10.07 -17.45
C PRO A 5 4.04 9.35 -18.75
N GLY A 6 2.99 8.55 -18.70
CA GLY A 6 2.51 7.74 -19.82
C GLY A 6 3.28 6.43 -20.05
N ALA A 7 4.31 6.14 -19.27
CA ALA A 7 5.06 4.89 -19.35
C ALA A 7 5.01 4.11 -18.03
N ASP A 8 5.49 4.69 -16.93
CA ASP A 8 5.53 4.06 -15.61
C ASP A 8 4.84 4.88 -14.51
N CYS A 9 4.26 6.03 -14.88
CA CYS A 9 3.35 6.77 -14.02
C CYS A 9 2.32 7.51 -14.88
N TRP A 10 1.21 7.91 -14.27
CA TRP A 10 0.19 8.74 -14.91
C TRP A 10 0.71 10.17 -15.09
N ARG A 11 1.18 10.77 -13.99
CA ARG A 11 1.68 12.13 -13.95
C ARG A 11 2.63 12.37 -12.79
N ILE A 12 3.37 13.46 -12.89
CA ILE A 12 4.26 13.97 -11.84
C ILE A 12 3.75 15.34 -11.44
N GLU A 13 3.48 15.51 -10.15
CA GLU A 13 2.85 16.72 -9.61
C GLU A 13 3.60 17.22 -8.38
N ARG A 14 3.57 18.53 -8.16
CA ARG A 14 4.22 19.15 -7.01
C ARG A 14 3.43 18.86 -5.72
N ALA A 15 4.13 18.42 -4.69
CA ALA A 15 3.68 18.47 -3.32
C ALA A 15 4.37 19.63 -2.61
N ASP A 16 3.59 20.56 -2.06
CA ASP A 16 4.10 21.63 -1.21
C ASP A 16 4.62 21.05 0.11
N LYS A 17 3.87 20.08 0.65
CA LYS A 17 4.23 19.27 1.81
C LYS A 17 3.86 17.81 1.54
N ALA A 18 4.74 16.90 1.93
CA ALA A 18 4.48 15.47 1.88
C ALA A 18 5.11 14.74 3.08
N SER A 19 4.43 13.70 3.55
CA SER A 19 4.91 12.82 4.61
C SER A 19 4.39 11.40 4.43
N VAL A 20 5.20 10.42 4.81
CA VAL A 20 4.77 9.04 5.03
C VAL A 20 4.25 8.93 6.45
N VAL A 21 3.06 8.37 6.61
CA VAL A 21 2.38 8.16 7.88
C VAL A 21 2.36 6.67 8.16
N ILE A 22 2.93 6.27 9.29
CA ILE A 22 3.06 4.88 9.71
C ILE A 22 2.00 4.57 10.77
N ASP A 23 1.33 3.45 10.56
CA ASP A 23 0.22 2.91 11.31
C ASP A 23 -1.05 3.77 11.37
N ALA A 24 -2.16 3.07 11.60
CA ALA A 24 -3.48 3.64 11.55
C ALA A 24 -3.81 4.56 12.73
N ASP A 25 -3.19 4.41 13.91
CA ASP A 25 -3.39 5.38 15.00
C ASP A 25 -2.98 6.80 14.57
N THR A 26 -1.76 6.93 14.02
CA THR A 26 -1.23 8.20 13.52
C THR A 26 -2.08 8.72 12.36
N TYR A 27 -2.40 7.84 11.41
CA TYR A 27 -3.22 8.19 10.25
C TYR A 27 -4.63 8.67 10.65
N PHE A 28 -5.35 7.94 11.49
CA PHE A 28 -6.72 8.28 11.86
C PHE A 28 -6.79 9.62 12.62
N ARG A 29 -5.83 9.90 13.52
CA ARG A 29 -5.72 11.20 14.19
C ARG A 29 -5.55 12.34 13.18
N HIS A 30 -4.62 12.20 12.24
CA HIS A 30 -4.37 13.23 11.24
C HIS A 30 -5.49 13.36 10.20
N ALA A 31 -6.12 12.25 9.83
CA ALA A 31 -7.27 12.25 8.93
C ALA A 31 -8.45 12.98 9.57
N ARG A 32 -8.74 12.70 10.84
CA ARG A 32 -9.76 13.41 11.61
C ARG A 32 -9.46 14.91 11.68
N ALA A 33 -8.21 15.29 12.01
CA ALA A 33 -7.78 16.68 12.05
C ALA A 33 -7.89 17.40 10.68
N ALA A 34 -7.56 16.71 9.58
CA ALA A 34 -7.70 17.25 8.24
C ALA A 34 -9.18 17.42 7.84
N MET A 35 -10.04 16.44 8.16
CA MET A 35 -11.47 16.51 7.87
C MET A 35 -12.18 17.64 8.62
N MET A 36 -11.78 17.94 9.86
CA MET A 36 -12.29 19.10 10.60
C MET A 36 -11.95 20.46 9.96
N LYS A 37 -10.92 20.50 9.11
CA LYS A 37 -10.55 21.71 8.36
C LYS A 37 -11.33 21.88 7.06
N ALA A 38 -11.97 20.82 6.58
CA ALA A 38 -12.67 20.80 5.29
C ALA A 38 -13.74 21.90 5.19
N LYS A 39 -13.89 22.48 4.01
CA LYS A 39 -14.82 23.58 3.73
C LYS A 39 -15.82 23.27 2.63
N ARG A 40 -15.44 22.45 1.65
CA ARG A 40 -16.18 22.23 0.41
C ARG A 40 -16.47 20.77 0.17
N ARG A 41 -15.44 19.92 0.15
CA ARG A 41 -15.61 18.52 -0.23
C ARG A 41 -14.63 17.60 0.47
N ILE A 42 -15.15 16.48 0.94
CA ILE A 42 -14.36 15.30 1.29
C ILE A 42 -14.76 14.17 0.34
N MET A 43 -13.78 13.54 -0.31
CA MET A 43 -13.97 12.30 -1.05
C MET A 43 -13.21 11.16 -0.37
N LEU A 44 -13.91 10.09 -0.03
CA LEU A 44 -13.41 8.89 0.62
C LEU A 44 -13.53 7.74 -0.38
N ILE A 45 -12.39 7.27 -0.89
CA ILE A 45 -12.29 6.20 -1.88
C ILE A 45 -11.56 5.04 -1.20
N GLY A 46 -12.21 3.88 -1.07
CA GLY A 46 -11.70 2.81 -0.22
C GLY A 46 -12.20 1.43 -0.62
N TRP A 47 -11.39 0.41 -0.34
CA TRP A 47 -11.81 -0.98 -0.48
C TRP A 47 -12.91 -1.29 0.52
N ASP A 48 -12.80 -0.75 1.74
CA ASP A 48 -13.82 -0.92 2.77
C ASP A 48 -13.94 0.29 3.70
N PHE A 49 -15.14 0.50 4.21
CA PHE A 49 -15.46 1.52 5.21
C PHE A 49 -16.37 0.90 6.26
N ASP A 50 -15.91 0.91 7.50
CA ASP A 50 -16.71 0.50 8.64
C ASP A 50 -17.12 1.74 9.44
N ALA A 51 -18.41 2.09 9.36
CA ALA A 51 -18.92 3.29 10.00
C ALA A 51 -18.81 3.26 11.54
N ALA A 52 -18.58 2.07 12.11
CA ALA A 52 -18.51 1.85 13.54
C ALA A 52 -17.09 1.95 14.13
N ILE A 53 -16.03 2.17 13.34
CA ILE A 53 -14.69 2.33 13.90
C ILE A 53 -14.50 3.71 14.53
N SER A 54 -13.68 3.76 15.57
CA SER A 54 -13.22 5.00 16.19
C SER A 54 -11.92 5.48 15.56
N LEU A 55 -11.87 6.77 15.19
CA LEU A 55 -10.67 7.41 14.63
C LEU A 55 -9.68 7.83 15.72
N VAL A 56 -10.19 8.10 16.93
CA VAL A 56 -9.42 8.49 18.12
C VAL A 56 -10.05 7.86 19.35
N ARG A 57 -9.30 7.78 20.45
CA ARG A 57 -9.85 7.28 21.72
C ARG A 57 -10.76 8.33 22.36
N GLU A 58 -11.74 7.89 23.15
CA GLU A 58 -12.68 8.81 23.82
C GLU A 58 -11.96 9.78 24.75
N GLU A 59 -10.96 9.30 25.48
CA GLU A 59 -10.14 10.14 26.36
C GLU A 59 -9.26 11.16 25.63
N GLU A 60 -9.10 11.05 24.31
CA GLU A 60 -8.32 11.97 23.48
C GLU A 60 -9.19 12.98 22.73
N ALA A 61 -10.52 12.77 22.70
CA ALA A 61 -11.47 13.60 21.99
C ALA A 61 -11.93 14.80 22.84
N HIS A 62 -11.08 15.85 22.91
CA HIS A 62 -11.35 17.06 23.70
C HIS A 62 -12.03 18.20 22.92
N ASP A 63 -12.36 17.99 21.66
CA ASP A 63 -12.91 19.01 20.75
C ASP A 63 -14.43 18.95 20.57
N GLY A 64 -15.10 18.02 21.25
CA GLY A 64 -16.55 17.85 21.19
C GLY A 64 -17.07 17.18 19.92
N ALA A 65 -16.20 16.77 19.00
CA ALA A 65 -16.58 16.01 17.82
C ALA A 65 -16.61 14.49 18.12
N PRO A 66 -17.53 13.72 17.50
CA PRO A 66 -17.60 12.28 17.71
C PRO A 66 -16.29 11.54 17.39
N THR A 67 -16.09 10.39 18.03
CA THR A 67 -14.92 9.53 17.82
C THR A 67 -15.14 8.53 16.70
N THR A 68 -16.37 8.04 16.55
CA THR A 68 -16.73 7.08 15.49
C THR A 68 -16.90 7.78 14.15
N ILE A 69 -16.38 7.16 13.07
CA ILE A 69 -16.41 7.77 11.73
C ILE A 69 -17.85 8.03 11.25
N GLY A 70 -18.79 7.12 11.57
CA GLY A 70 -20.22 7.23 11.29
C GLY A 70 -20.85 8.54 11.76
N GLU A 71 -20.69 8.79 13.05
CA GLU A 71 -21.22 9.98 13.72
C GLU A 71 -20.42 11.23 13.35
N PHE A 72 -19.09 11.09 13.23
CA PHE A 72 -18.19 12.19 12.87
C PHE A 72 -18.52 12.77 11.48
N ILE A 73 -18.77 11.93 10.48
CA ILE A 73 -19.19 12.38 9.14
C ILE A 73 -20.51 13.14 9.20
N SER A 74 -21.50 12.65 9.97
CA SER A 74 -22.76 13.37 10.16
C SER A 74 -22.53 14.72 10.83
N TRP A 75 -21.71 14.74 11.87
CA TRP A 75 -21.37 15.94 12.61
C TRP A 75 -20.65 16.98 11.73
N LEU A 76 -19.73 16.56 10.87
CA LEU A 76 -18.98 17.46 9.97
C LEU A 76 -19.90 18.25 9.03
N VAL A 77 -20.85 17.56 8.38
CA VAL A 77 -21.79 18.23 7.47
C VAL A 77 -22.78 19.13 8.23
N ASP A 78 -23.15 18.78 9.46
CA ASP A 78 -23.98 19.63 10.32
C ASP A 78 -23.25 20.91 10.75
N GLN A 79 -21.94 20.82 11.06
CA GLN A 79 -21.13 21.96 11.46
C GLN A 79 -20.68 22.85 10.29
N THR A 80 -20.59 22.30 9.08
CA THR A 80 -20.03 23.00 7.91
C THR A 80 -21.07 23.06 6.80
N PRO A 81 -21.84 24.17 6.68
CA PRO A 81 -22.97 24.29 5.75
C PRO A 81 -22.66 23.99 4.28
N GLU A 82 -21.44 24.32 3.82
CA GLU A 82 -21.03 24.15 2.42
C GLU A 82 -20.28 22.84 2.15
N LEU A 83 -20.12 21.97 3.16
CA LEU A 83 -19.39 20.71 3.02
C LEU A 83 -20.26 19.61 2.41
N GLU A 84 -19.75 19.00 1.35
CA GLU A 84 -20.25 17.77 0.74
C GLU A 84 -19.29 16.61 1.03
N ILE A 85 -19.83 15.41 1.26
CA ILE A 85 -19.01 14.21 1.51
C ILE A 85 -19.44 13.10 0.54
N TYR A 86 -18.46 12.56 -0.19
CA TYR A 86 -18.66 11.48 -1.15
C TYR A 86 -17.89 10.24 -0.68
N LEU A 87 -18.57 9.10 -0.56
CA LEU A 87 -17.98 7.83 -0.13
C LEU A 87 -18.14 6.81 -1.25
N LEU A 88 -17.02 6.35 -1.81
CA LEU A 88 -16.97 5.30 -2.82
C LEU A 88 -16.36 4.04 -2.21
N ARG A 89 -17.15 2.97 -2.14
CA ARG A 89 -16.77 1.72 -1.48
C ARG A 89 -16.91 0.55 -2.44
N TRP A 90 -16.03 -0.45 -2.36
CA TRP A 90 -16.17 -1.67 -3.14
C TRP A 90 -17.47 -2.46 -2.82
N ASP A 91 -18.16 -2.91 -3.86
CA ASP A 91 -19.51 -3.50 -3.78
C ASP A 91 -19.59 -4.83 -3.00
N VAL A 92 -18.65 -5.75 -3.19
CA VAL A 92 -18.64 -7.05 -2.50
C VAL A 92 -18.21 -6.91 -1.03
N GLY A 93 -17.29 -6.00 -0.72
CA GLY A 93 -16.92 -5.64 0.66
C GLY A 93 -18.13 -5.12 1.46
N ALA A 94 -19.01 -4.37 0.79
CA ALA A 94 -20.24 -3.85 1.38
C ALA A 94 -21.22 -4.92 1.85
N ILE A 95 -21.34 -6.04 1.15
CA ILE A 95 -22.25 -7.14 1.51
C ILE A 95 -21.88 -7.72 2.88
N LYS A 96 -20.58 -7.86 3.19
CA LYS A 96 -20.11 -8.42 4.46
C LYS A 96 -20.33 -7.47 5.65
N ALA A 97 -20.14 -6.16 5.47
CA ALA A 97 -20.34 -5.20 6.57
C ALA A 97 -21.81 -4.78 6.76
N MET A 98 -22.66 -4.88 5.72
CA MET A 98 -24.11 -4.68 5.86
C MET A 98 -24.78 -5.75 6.74
N ALA A 99 -24.09 -6.86 7.04
CA ALA A 99 -24.52 -7.81 8.05
C ALA A 99 -24.47 -7.24 9.49
N ARG A 100 -23.81 -6.09 9.72
CA ARG A 100 -23.78 -5.39 11.01
C ARG A 100 -24.91 -4.34 11.07
N PRO A 101 -25.85 -4.42 12.02
CA PRO A 101 -26.99 -3.50 12.11
C PRO A 101 -26.61 -2.01 12.19
N THR A 102 -25.54 -1.67 12.93
CA THR A 102 -25.07 -0.29 13.11
C THR A 102 -24.60 0.36 11.80
N ASN A 103 -23.88 -0.39 10.96
CA ASN A 103 -23.43 0.08 9.65
C ASN A 103 -24.60 0.28 8.70
N PHE A 104 -25.62 -0.58 8.77
CA PHE A 104 -26.84 -0.42 7.98
C PHE A 104 -27.59 0.88 8.32
N PHE A 105 -27.85 1.15 9.61
CA PHE A 105 -28.55 2.37 10.02
C PHE A 105 -27.77 3.65 9.71
N THR A 106 -26.45 3.63 9.90
CA THR A 106 -25.59 4.79 9.60
C THR A 106 -25.55 5.07 8.10
N THR A 107 -25.45 4.02 7.28
CA THR A 107 -25.50 4.15 5.82
C THR A 107 -26.84 4.74 5.37
N LEU A 108 -27.96 4.30 5.93
CA LEU A 108 -29.27 4.89 5.63
C LEU A 108 -29.35 6.36 6.05
N LYS A 109 -28.80 6.72 7.22
CA LYS A 109 -28.73 8.11 7.68
C LYS A 109 -27.93 8.98 6.71
N TRP A 110 -26.79 8.49 6.24
CA TRP A 110 -25.97 9.17 5.24
C TRP A 110 -26.71 9.32 3.91
N MET A 111 -27.33 8.26 3.40
CA MET A 111 -28.11 8.29 2.16
C MET A 111 -29.31 9.24 2.23
N ALA A 112 -29.85 9.50 3.42
CA ALA A 112 -30.93 10.46 3.63
C ALA A 112 -30.45 11.91 3.77
N HIS A 113 -29.15 12.15 3.99
CA HIS A 113 -28.60 13.50 4.14
C HIS A 113 -28.26 14.11 2.77
N PRO A 114 -28.73 15.32 2.44
CA PRO A 114 -28.60 15.88 1.08
C PRO A 114 -27.15 16.19 0.64
N ARG A 115 -26.20 16.20 1.57
CA ARG A 115 -24.77 16.50 1.33
C ARG A 115 -23.84 15.33 1.63
N VAL A 116 -24.39 14.14 1.87
CA VAL A 116 -23.58 12.91 1.98
C VAL A 116 -24.04 11.94 0.91
N THR A 117 -23.12 11.50 0.05
CA THR A 117 -23.44 10.57 -1.03
C THR A 117 -22.57 9.33 -0.91
N VAL A 118 -23.23 8.19 -0.71
CA VAL A 118 -22.57 6.87 -0.65
C VAL A 118 -22.82 6.14 -1.96
N LYS A 119 -21.76 5.56 -2.51
CA LYS A 119 -21.84 4.76 -3.74
C LYS A 119 -21.01 3.50 -3.61
N LEU A 120 -21.53 2.43 -4.21
CA LEU A 120 -20.81 1.17 -4.36
C LEU A 120 -20.15 1.13 -5.72
N ASP A 121 -18.87 0.80 -5.73
CA ASP A 121 -18.04 0.67 -6.91
C ASP A 121 -18.05 -0.77 -7.39
N SER A 122 -18.66 -0.97 -8.56
CA SER A 122 -18.67 -2.22 -9.32
C SER A 122 -17.98 -2.06 -10.67
N HIS A 123 -17.19 -0.99 -10.86
CA HIS A 123 -16.54 -0.66 -12.13
C HIS A 123 -15.18 -1.35 -12.22
N HIS A 124 -15.25 -2.67 -12.33
CA HIS A 124 -14.14 -3.61 -12.47
C HIS A 124 -14.69 -4.97 -12.98
N PRO A 125 -13.86 -5.84 -13.58
CA PRO A 125 -14.33 -7.15 -14.03
C PRO A 125 -14.65 -8.09 -12.85
N PRO A 126 -15.35 -9.21 -13.08
CA PRO A 126 -15.57 -10.24 -12.07
C PRO A 126 -14.25 -10.70 -11.43
N ALA A 127 -14.27 -10.95 -10.11
CA ALA A 127 -13.12 -11.33 -9.29
C ALA A 127 -12.02 -10.26 -9.08
N ALA A 128 -12.10 -9.11 -9.75
CA ALA A 128 -11.31 -7.92 -9.39
C ALA A 128 -11.92 -7.20 -8.18
N SER A 129 -11.16 -6.29 -7.58
CA SER A 129 -11.65 -5.35 -6.58
C SER A 129 -11.24 -3.91 -6.83
N HIS A 130 -12.01 -2.99 -6.26
CA HIS A 130 -11.55 -1.63 -6.03
C HIS A 130 -10.67 -1.60 -4.78
N HIS A 131 -9.35 -1.44 -4.95
CA HIS A 131 -8.39 -1.63 -3.85
C HIS A 131 -7.61 -0.37 -3.44
N GLN A 132 -7.95 0.79 -4.03
CA GLN A 132 -7.36 2.08 -3.67
C GLN A 132 -7.86 2.54 -2.30
N LYS A 133 -6.98 3.21 -1.53
CA LYS A 133 -7.35 3.95 -0.31
C LYS A 133 -6.90 5.39 -0.45
N ILE A 134 -7.83 6.27 -0.82
CA ILE A 134 -7.57 7.67 -1.09
C ILE A 134 -8.59 8.52 -0.33
N VAL A 135 -8.10 9.53 0.37
CA VAL A 135 -8.93 10.58 0.95
C VAL A 135 -8.52 11.90 0.32
N VAL A 136 -9.46 12.64 -0.26
CA VAL A 136 -9.21 13.98 -0.82
C VAL A 136 -10.05 15.00 -0.08
N ILE A 137 -9.44 16.10 0.35
CA ILE A 137 -10.07 17.17 1.12
C ILE A 137 -9.83 18.49 0.38
N ASP A 138 -10.91 19.10 -0.09
CA ASP A 138 -10.97 20.38 -0.78
C ASP A 138 -9.98 20.53 -1.96
N ASP A 139 -9.59 19.42 -2.60
CA ASP A 139 -8.52 19.33 -3.62
C ASP A 139 -7.16 19.91 -3.19
N CYS A 140 -6.97 20.29 -1.92
CA CYS A 140 -5.73 20.89 -1.43
C CYS A 140 -4.91 19.93 -0.55
N PHE A 141 -5.55 18.89 -0.02
CA PHE A 141 -4.90 17.88 0.80
C PHE A 141 -5.43 16.47 0.49
N ALA A 142 -4.56 15.47 0.50
CA ALA A 142 -4.94 14.10 0.24
C ALA A 142 -4.13 13.10 1.07
N PHE A 143 -4.74 11.95 1.37
CA PHE A 143 -4.05 10.73 1.73
C PHE A 143 -4.10 9.72 0.58
N CYS A 144 -3.02 8.96 0.39
CA CYS A 144 -2.96 7.86 -0.58
C CYS A 144 -1.99 6.78 -0.08
N GLY A 145 -2.45 5.53 0.03
CA GLY A 145 -1.64 4.44 0.58
C GLY A 145 -2.39 3.14 0.85
N GLY A 146 -1.92 2.40 1.87
CA GLY A 146 -2.40 1.05 2.22
C GLY A 146 -3.53 1.01 3.24
N ILE A 147 -3.78 2.09 3.98
CA ILE A 147 -4.66 2.07 5.16
C ILE A 147 -6.12 2.43 4.80
N ASP A 148 -7.03 1.46 4.94
CA ASP A 148 -8.48 1.67 4.90
C ASP A 148 -9.02 2.20 6.25
N MET A 149 -10.12 2.95 6.21
CA MET A 149 -10.89 3.32 7.41
C MET A 149 -11.91 2.22 7.74
N THR A 150 -11.40 1.03 8.10
CA THR A 150 -12.20 -0.14 8.47
C THR A 150 -11.61 -0.87 9.68
N GLY A 151 -12.30 -1.90 10.16
CA GLY A 151 -11.84 -2.75 11.26
C GLY A 151 -10.48 -3.40 10.99
N ASP A 152 -9.79 -3.79 12.06
CA ASP A 152 -8.52 -4.53 12.04
C ASP A 152 -7.29 -3.74 11.56
N ARG A 153 -7.45 -2.43 11.32
CA ARG A 153 -6.35 -1.56 10.87
C ARG A 153 -5.69 -0.80 12.01
N TRP A 154 -6.46 -0.41 13.03
CA TRP A 154 -5.94 0.43 14.11
C TRP A 154 -4.81 -0.31 14.85
N ASP A 155 -3.63 0.30 14.89
CA ASP A 155 -2.53 -0.07 15.77
C ASP A 155 -1.62 1.14 15.95
N THR A 156 -0.70 1.03 16.90
CA THR A 156 0.38 2.00 17.13
C THR A 156 1.71 1.38 16.74
N ARG A 157 2.70 2.25 16.52
CA ARG A 157 4.10 1.88 16.26
C ARG A 157 4.77 1.05 17.36
N HIS A 158 4.11 0.84 18.49
CA HIS A 158 4.57 -0.04 19.56
C HIS A 158 4.23 -1.51 19.32
N HIS A 159 3.19 -1.81 18.52
CA HIS A 159 2.67 -3.16 18.26
C HIS A 159 2.73 -4.06 19.50
N ARG A 160 2.19 -3.57 20.62
CA ARG A 160 2.19 -4.34 21.88
C ARG A 160 1.50 -5.67 21.66
N ASP A 161 1.79 -6.69 22.44
CA ASP A 161 1.05 -7.96 22.34
C ASP A 161 -0.45 -7.77 22.62
N GLU A 162 -0.75 -6.97 23.64
CA GLU A 162 -2.09 -6.56 24.04
C GLU A 162 -2.15 -5.04 23.95
N GLU A 163 -3.13 -4.51 23.22
CA GLU A 163 -3.33 -3.07 23.07
C GLU A 163 -4.81 -2.75 23.18
N TYR A 164 -5.17 -1.84 24.10
CA TYR A 164 -6.56 -1.52 24.42
C TYR A 164 -7.33 -0.97 23.22
N GLY A 165 -6.66 -0.27 22.30
CA GLY A 165 -7.31 0.22 21.07
C GLY A 165 -7.58 -0.85 20.00
N ARG A 166 -6.99 -2.06 20.09
CA ARG A 166 -7.17 -3.12 19.08
C ARG A 166 -8.38 -4.01 19.37
N HIS A 167 -9.56 -3.43 19.24
CA HIS A 167 -10.83 -4.14 19.35
C HIS A 167 -11.75 -3.82 18.19
N HIS A 168 -12.49 -4.84 17.75
CA HIS A 168 -13.63 -4.65 16.87
C HIS A 168 -14.74 -3.86 17.61
N PRO A 169 -15.71 -3.28 16.88
CA PRO A 169 -16.85 -2.58 17.50
C PRO A 169 -17.69 -3.42 18.48
N ASP A 170 -17.62 -4.76 18.40
CA ASP A 170 -18.28 -5.67 19.34
C ASP A 170 -17.44 -5.99 20.60
N GLY A 171 -16.25 -5.38 20.72
CA GLY A 171 -15.32 -5.55 21.82
C GLY A 171 -14.41 -6.78 21.71
N SER A 172 -14.49 -7.57 20.64
CA SER A 172 -13.53 -8.66 20.43
C SER A 172 -12.15 -8.13 20.01
N PRO A 173 -11.04 -8.67 20.54
CA PRO A 173 -9.70 -8.19 20.21
C PRO A 173 -9.18 -8.76 18.89
N TYR A 174 -8.26 -8.04 18.23
CA TYR A 174 -7.51 -8.54 17.07
C TYR A 174 -6.00 -8.34 17.22
N GLY A 175 -5.24 -8.98 16.32
CA GLY A 175 -3.77 -9.01 16.35
C GLY A 175 -3.11 -7.69 15.96
N PRO A 176 -1.79 -7.55 16.20
CA PRO A 176 -1.05 -6.36 15.78
C PRO A 176 -1.04 -6.20 14.25
N TRP A 177 -1.07 -4.94 13.80
CA TRP A 177 -1.19 -4.58 12.38
C TRP A 177 -0.20 -3.47 12.04
N HIS A 178 0.58 -3.65 10.99
CA HIS A 178 1.56 -2.68 10.49
C HIS A 178 1.20 -2.24 9.08
N ASP A 179 1.08 -0.93 8.88
CA ASP A 179 0.70 -0.38 7.58
C ASP A 179 1.20 1.06 7.39
N ALA A 180 1.10 1.59 6.17
CA ALA A 180 1.51 2.95 5.86
C ALA A 180 0.64 3.61 4.80
N THR A 181 0.57 4.94 4.90
CA THR A 181 -0.02 5.80 3.89
C THR A 181 0.83 7.05 3.68
N THR A 182 0.44 7.91 2.75
CA THR A 182 1.05 9.23 2.57
C THR A 182 0.05 10.32 2.83
N ALA A 183 0.54 11.48 3.29
CA ALA A 183 -0.19 12.72 3.42
C ALA A 183 0.45 13.76 2.50
N LEU A 184 -0.36 14.43 1.68
CA LEU A 184 0.09 15.21 0.54
C LEU A 184 -0.71 16.53 0.48
N LYS A 185 -0.02 17.67 0.34
CA LYS A 185 -0.63 18.99 0.12
C LYS A 185 -0.14 19.61 -1.18
N GLY A 186 -1.02 20.35 -1.84
CA GLY A 186 -0.71 21.14 -3.03
C GLY A 186 -1.22 20.48 -4.32
N PRO A 187 -0.62 20.79 -5.48
CA PRO A 187 -1.07 20.28 -6.78
C PRO A 187 -1.24 18.75 -6.86
N VAL A 188 -0.41 17.98 -6.17
CA VAL A 188 -0.54 16.51 -6.06
C VAL A 188 -1.87 16.08 -5.42
N ALA A 189 -2.45 16.86 -4.51
CA ALA A 189 -3.72 16.55 -3.87
C ALA A 189 -4.89 16.81 -4.82
N ALA A 190 -4.86 17.92 -5.56
CA ALA A 190 -5.81 18.19 -6.64
C ALA A 190 -5.74 17.08 -7.70
N ALA A 191 -4.53 16.58 -7.93
CA ALA A 191 -4.31 15.50 -8.86
C ALA A 191 -4.96 14.15 -8.44
N LEU A 192 -4.86 13.83 -7.15
CA LEU A 192 -5.60 12.71 -6.57
C LEU A 192 -7.11 12.99 -6.56
N GLY A 193 -7.52 14.26 -6.45
CA GLY A 193 -8.91 14.70 -6.62
C GLY A 193 -9.47 14.38 -8.01
N ASP A 194 -8.72 14.65 -9.08
CA ASP A 194 -9.16 14.29 -10.44
C ASP A 194 -9.33 12.78 -10.59
N HIS A 195 -8.41 12.00 -10.02
CA HIS A 195 -8.49 10.54 -10.05
C HIS A 195 -9.71 10.02 -9.26
N ALA A 196 -9.94 10.58 -8.07
CA ALA A 196 -11.11 10.24 -7.25
C ALA A 196 -12.43 10.58 -7.95
N ARG A 197 -12.52 11.73 -8.63
CA ARG A 197 -13.69 12.12 -9.44
C ARG A 197 -13.88 11.24 -10.66
N ALA A 198 -12.80 10.90 -11.38
CA ALA A 198 -12.87 10.00 -12.52
C ALA A 198 -13.38 8.61 -12.11
N ARG A 199 -12.89 8.07 -10.98
CA ARG A 199 -13.39 6.83 -10.39
C ARG A 199 -14.85 6.93 -9.97
N TRP A 200 -15.23 8.03 -9.32
CA TRP A 200 -16.62 8.29 -8.93
C TRP A 200 -17.56 8.26 -10.14
N LYS A 201 -17.18 8.93 -11.24
CA LYS A 201 -17.93 8.92 -12.51
C LYS A 201 -17.97 7.52 -13.13
N GLY A 202 -16.85 6.80 -13.16
CA GLY A 202 -16.77 5.42 -13.67
C GLY A 202 -17.66 4.43 -12.90
N ALA A 203 -17.79 4.60 -11.59
CA ALA A 203 -18.74 3.85 -10.77
C ALA A 203 -20.21 4.24 -11.01
N GLY A 204 -20.49 5.15 -11.95
CA GLY A 204 -21.82 5.65 -12.32
C GLY A 204 -22.25 6.89 -11.52
N GLY A 205 -21.34 7.52 -10.77
CA GLY A 205 -21.59 8.78 -10.07
C GLY A 205 -21.77 9.94 -11.03
N GLU A 206 -22.36 11.04 -10.56
CA GLU A 206 -22.44 12.27 -11.34
C GLU A 206 -21.05 12.89 -11.55
N GLU A 207 -20.91 13.68 -12.61
CA GLU A 207 -19.69 14.46 -12.82
C GLU A 207 -19.57 15.55 -11.76
N LEU A 208 -18.44 15.60 -11.08
CA LEU A 208 -18.17 16.55 -10.00
C LEU A 208 -17.12 17.56 -10.47
N GLU A 209 -17.37 18.84 -10.24
CA GLU A 209 -16.41 19.90 -10.53
C GLU A 209 -15.23 19.89 -9.55
N PRO A 210 -14.01 20.27 -9.96
CA PRO A 210 -12.89 20.47 -9.04
C PRO A 210 -13.20 21.52 -7.96
N VAL A 211 -12.62 21.35 -6.77
CA VAL A 211 -12.74 22.37 -5.72
C VAL A 211 -11.71 23.46 -5.97
N THR A 212 -12.19 24.69 -6.18
CA THR A 212 -11.30 25.85 -6.32
C THR A 212 -11.17 26.61 -5.00
N GLY A 213 -9.96 27.11 -4.72
CA GLY A 213 -9.68 27.97 -3.57
C GLY A 213 -8.35 27.64 -2.90
N SER A 214 -7.94 28.50 -1.96
CA SER A 214 -6.77 28.26 -1.11
C SER A 214 -7.24 28.10 0.33
N TYR A 215 -7.04 26.90 0.88
CA TYR A 215 -7.45 26.55 2.23
C TYR A 215 -6.22 26.09 3.04
N GLU A 216 -6.21 26.31 4.35
CA GLU A 216 -5.22 25.66 5.20
C GLU A 216 -5.71 24.25 5.57
N CYS A 217 -5.11 23.25 4.93
CA CYS A 217 -5.54 21.86 5.02
C CYS A 217 -4.47 20.90 5.54
N TRP A 218 -3.27 21.38 5.90
CA TRP A 218 -2.30 20.53 6.60
C TRP A 218 -2.63 20.43 8.09
N PRO A 219 -2.77 19.24 8.68
CA PRO A 219 -2.91 19.09 10.13
C PRO A 219 -1.70 19.65 10.88
N GLU A 220 -1.92 20.46 11.92
CA GLU A 220 -0.86 21.17 12.65
C GLU A 220 0.20 20.24 13.25
N THR A 221 -0.25 19.07 13.73
CA THR A 221 0.61 18.09 14.40
C THR A 221 1.23 17.09 13.45
N LEU A 222 0.86 17.08 12.17
CA LEU A 222 1.45 16.18 11.19
C LEU A 222 2.84 16.69 10.80
N PRO A 223 3.93 15.95 11.09
CA PRO A 223 5.28 16.37 10.72
C PRO A 223 5.40 16.47 9.20
N VAL A 224 6.16 17.44 8.71
CA VAL A 224 6.50 17.55 7.28
C VAL A 224 7.85 16.87 7.04
N GLN A 225 7.87 15.80 6.25
CA GLN A 225 9.12 15.09 5.91
C GLN A 225 9.73 15.64 4.62
N PHE A 226 8.89 16.06 3.68
CA PHE A 226 9.28 16.58 2.39
C PHE A 226 8.57 17.91 2.11
N GLU A 227 9.35 18.91 1.70
CA GLU A 227 8.83 20.21 1.25
C GLU A 227 9.20 20.42 -0.22
N ASN A 228 8.21 20.90 -0.99
CA ASN A 228 8.35 21.29 -2.39
C ASN A 228 8.98 20.19 -3.27
N VAL A 229 8.43 18.98 -3.19
CA VAL A 229 8.92 17.80 -3.93
C VAL A 229 7.99 17.41 -5.06
N ASP A 230 8.55 16.89 -6.15
CA ASP A 230 7.76 16.30 -7.23
C ASP A 230 7.40 14.85 -6.88
N VAL A 231 6.13 14.49 -7.05
CA VAL A 231 5.57 13.18 -6.73
C VAL A 231 5.02 12.55 -8.00
N ALA A 232 5.53 11.38 -8.35
CA ALA A 232 4.95 10.57 -9.42
C ALA A 232 3.75 9.79 -8.89
N ILE A 233 2.62 9.81 -9.60
CA ILE A 233 1.41 9.04 -9.30
C ILE A 233 1.30 7.93 -10.32
N ALA A 234 1.22 6.67 -9.89
CA ALA A 234 1.08 5.51 -10.76
C ALA A 234 -0.16 4.70 -10.38
N ARG A 235 -0.80 4.08 -11.38
CA ARG A 235 -2.07 3.36 -11.21
C ARG A 235 -2.01 1.97 -11.83
N THR A 236 -2.85 1.09 -11.30
CA THR A 236 -3.28 -0.12 -12.00
C THR A 236 -4.78 0.01 -12.26
N ALA A 237 -5.22 -0.40 -13.44
CA ALA A 237 -6.63 -0.60 -13.75
C ALA A 237 -6.75 -1.74 -14.79
N PRO A 238 -7.77 -2.59 -14.68
CA PRO A 238 -7.97 -3.68 -15.63
C PRO A 238 -8.44 -3.13 -16.99
N GLU A 239 -8.16 -3.85 -18.06
CA GLU A 239 -8.76 -3.59 -19.38
C GLU A 239 -10.26 -3.96 -19.32
N MET A 240 -11.11 -3.06 -19.83
CA MET A 240 -12.57 -3.23 -19.94
C MET A 240 -13.06 -2.60 -21.25
N ASP A 241 -14.31 -2.87 -21.62
CA ASP A 241 -14.89 -2.37 -22.88
C ASP A 241 -14.85 -0.83 -23.01
N ASP A 242 -14.81 -0.11 -21.88
CA ASP A 242 -14.79 1.35 -21.81
C ASP A 242 -13.49 1.96 -21.24
N GLN A 243 -12.47 1.15 -20.94
CA GLN A 243 -11.14 1.63 -20.53
C GLN A 243 -10.01 0.69 -20.93
N ASP A 244 -8.89 1.27 -21.39
CA ASP A 244 -7.65 0.51 -21.62
C ASP A 244 -7.03 0.06 -20.29
N GLY A 245 -6.38 -1.10 -20.30
CA GLY A 245 -5.64 -1.61 -19.14
C GLY A 245 -4.46 -0.72 -18.78
N LEU A 246 -4.36 -0.35 -17.50
CA LEU A 246 -3.25 0.43 -16.96
C LEU A 246 -2.33 -0.47 -16.14
N THR A 247 -1.05 -0.48 -16.49
CA THR A 247 0.02 -1.26 -15.82
C THR A 247 1.18 -0.39 -15.36
N GLU A 248 0.90 0.90 -15.10
CA GLU A 248 1.91 1.91 -14.74
C GLU A 248 2.69 1.46 -13.49
N ILE A 249 2.00 0.96 -12.46
CA ILE A 249 2.62 0.46 -11.21
C ILE A 249 3.56 -0.71 -11.46
N GLU A 250 3.16 -1.68 -12.29
CA GLU A 250 4.02 -2.82 -12.62
C GLU A 250 5.30 -2.34 -13.31
N GLN A 251 5.16 -1.47 -14.32
CA GLN A 251 6.30 -0.93 -15.05
C GLN A 251 7.22 -0.12 -14.11
N LEU A 252 6.64 0.62 -13.17
CA LEU A 252 7.39 1.38 -12.18
C LEU A 252 8.22 0.47 -11.27
N TYR A 253 7.62 -0.59 -10.74
CA TYR A 253 8.34 -1.60 -9.96
C TYR A 253 9.52 -2.19 -10.74
N LEU A 254 9.30 -2.62 -11.98
CA LEU A 254 10.33 -3.23 -12.82
C LEU A 254 11.48 -2.26 -13.08
N ASN A 255 11.16 -0.99 -13.39
CA ASN A 255 12.15 0.06 -13.59
C ASN A 255 12.95 0.34 -12.31
N GLN A 256 12.28 0.42 -11.16
CA GLN A 256 12.91 0.70 -9.87
C GLN A 256 13.85 -0.44 -9.43
N ILE A 257 13.44 -1.69 -9.60
CA ILE A 257 14.29 -2.87 -9.33
C ILE A 257 15.50 -2.90 -10.27
N ALA A 258 15.28 -2.62 -11.56
CA ALA A 258 16.37 -2.58 -12.54
C ALA A 258 17.42 -1.49 -12.23
N LEU A 259 17.02 -0.40 -11.57
CA LEU A 259 17.89 0.71 -11.19
C LEU A 259 18.65 0.50 -9.87
N ALA A 260 18.27 -0.49 -9.07
CA ALA A 260 18.82 -0.72 -7.73
C ALA A 260 20.30 -1.13 -7.79
N LYS A 261 21.17 -0.40 -7.08
CA LYS A 261 22.63 -0.59 -7.07
C LYS A 261 23.16 -1.13 -5.76
N ARG A 262 22.57 -0.73 -4.63
CA ARG A 262 23.06 -1.05 -3.28
C ARG A 262 22.07 -1.91 -2.53
N HIS A 263 20.82 -1.46 -2.42
CA HIS A 263 19.82 -2.19 -1.67
C HIS A 263 18.39 -1.84 -2.10
N VAL A 264 17.49 -2.77 -1.82
CA VAL A 264 16.05 -2.65 -1.91
C VAL A 264 15.47 -3.09 -0.57
N TYR A 265 14.78 -2.19 0.10
CA TYR A 265 13.96 -2.47 1.27
C TYR A 265 12.49 -2.41 0.87
N ALA A 266 11.73 -3.48 1.14
CA ALA A 266 10.32 -3.51 0.81
C ALA A 266 9.49 -4.05 1.98
N GLU A 267 8.29 -3.51 2.13
CA GLU A 267 7.24 -4.05 2.99
C GLU A 267 6.04 -4.31 2.09
N SER A 268 5.53 -5.54 2.09
CA SER A 268 4.43 -5.93 1.22
C SER A 268 3.59 -7.00 1.91
N GLN A 269 2.27 -6.90 1.82
CA GLN A 269 1.37 -7.93 2.31
C GLN A 269 1.56 -9.25 1.57
N TYR A 270 1.73 -9.17 0.24
CA TYR A 270 1.95 -10.34 -0.60
C TYR A 270 3.26 -10.23 -1.38
N PHE A 271 3.92 -11.37 -1.57
CA PHE A 271 5.04 -11.56 -2.49
C PHE A 271 4.76 -12.79 -3.35
N ALA A 272 4.02 -12.58 -4.43
CA ALA A 272 3.47 -13.63 -5.29
C ALA A 272 3.53 -13.28 -6.80
N SER A 273 4.19 -12.17 -7.18
CA SER A 273 4.35 -11.78 -8.58
C SER A 273 5.62 -12.39 -9.18
N ARG A 274 5.41 -13.19 -10.23
CA ARG A 274 6.49 -13.75 -11.03
C ARG A 274 7.36 -12.68 -11.67
N ARG A 275 6.76 -11.66 -12.30
CA ARG A 275 7.50 -10.60 -13.01
C ARG A 275 8.42 -9.83 -12.07
N ILE A 276 7.95 -9.55 -10.85
CA ILE A 276 8.76 -8.95 -9.79
C ILE A 276 9.89 -9.90 -9.38
N ALA A 277 9.60 -11.18 -9.14
CA ALA A 277 10.64 -12.17 -8.80
C ALA A 277 11.69 -12.31 -9.90
N GLU A 278 11.31 -12.32 -11.19
CA GLU A 278 12.26 -12.38 -12.29
C GLU A 278 13.15 -11.13 -12.38
N ALA A 279 12.59 -9.94 -12.13
CA ALA A 279 13.37 -8.71 -12.05
C ALA A 279 14.39 -8.75 -10.90
N ILE A 280 13.97 -9.24 -9.72
CA ILE A 280 14.86 -9.44 -8.57
C ILE A 280 15.94 -10.48 -8.90
N ALA A 281 15.58 -11.62 -9.48
CA ALA A 281 16.51 -12.69 -9.84
C ALA A 281 17.63 -12.21 -10.76
N LYS A 282 17.30 -11.37 -11.75
CA LYS A 282 18.29 -10.75 -12.65
C LYS A 282 19.31 -9.94 -11.86
N ARG A 283 18.87 -9.13 -10.90
CA ARG A 283 19.74 -8.30 -10.05
C ARG A 283 20.56 -9.11 -9.05
N LEU A 284 19.98 -10.17 -8.47
CA LEU A 284 20.67 -11.08 -7.53
C LEU A 284 21.83 -11.85 -8.19
N ALA A 285 21.69 -12.19 -9.48
CA ALA A 285 22.71 -12.91 -10.24
C ALA A 285 23.95 -12.06 -10.59
N GLU A 286 23.88 -10.73 -10.42
CA GLU A 286 24.99 -9.84 -10.77
C GLU A 286 26.08 -9.85 -9.68
N PRO A 287 27.38 -9.88 -10.05
CA PRO A 287 28.48 -9.86 -9.08
C PRO A 287 28.42 -8.69 -8.08
N ASP A 288 28.01 -7.51 -8.54
CA ASP A 288 27.85 -6.29 -7.74
C ASP A 288 26.38 -5.84 -7.63
N GLY A 289 25.45 -6.80 -7.69
CA GLY A 289 24.03 -6.58 -7.49
C GLY A 289 23.65 -6.09 -6.07
N PRO A 290 22.44 -5.51 -5.92
CA PRO A 290 21.97 -4.96 -4.65
C PRO A 290 21.53 -6.05 -3.65
N GLU A 291 21.49 -5.68 -2.37
CA GLU A 291 20.81 -6.45 -1.33
C GLU A 291 19.28 -6.27 -1.43
N PHE A 292 18.51 -7.31 -1.11
CA PHE A 292 17.06 -7.28 -1.04
C PHE A 292 16.60 -7.71 0.35
N VAL A 293 15.93 -6.81 1.07
CA VAL A 293 15.25 -7.10 2.33
C VAL A 293 13.75 -6.87 2.15
N ILE A 294 12.96 -7.93 2.31
CA ILE A 294 11.50 -7.90 2.15
C ILE A 294 10.84 -8.30 3.46
N ILE A 295 9.97 -7.45 3.99
CA ILE A 295 9.16 -7.71 5.17
C ILE A 295 7.75 -8.12 4.73
N ASN A 296 7.30 -9.31 5.15
CA ASN A 296 5.98 -9.86 4.83
C ASN A 296 5.27 -10.32 6.13
N PRO A 297 3.93 -10.46 6.12
CA PRO A 297 3.23 -11.10 7.23
C PRO A 297 3.63 -12.58 7.34
N GLN A 298 3.51 -13.17 8.53
CA GLN A 298 3.83 -14.61 8.72
C GLN A 298 2.98 -15.49 7.80
N GLN A 299 1.68 -15.21 7.71
CA GLN A 299 0.71 -15.87 6.84
C GLN A 299 -0.18 -14.78 6.23
N ALA A 300 -0.77 -15.05 5.06
CA ALA A 300 -1.83 -14.18 4.55
C ALA A 300 -3.05 -14.20 5.48
N ASP A 301 -3.87 -13.14 5.42
CA ASP A 301 -5.12 -13.11 6.17
C ASP A 301 -6.19 -13.90 5.39
N GLY A 302 -7.06 -14.62 6.09
CA GLY A 302 -8.06 -15.50 5.49
C GLY A 302 -7.53 -16.87 5.03
N TRP A 303 -8.29 -17.92 5.35
CA TRP A 303 -7.89 -19.33 5.13
C TRP A 303 -7.64 -19.70 3.65
N LEU A 304 -8.48 -19.23 2.74
CA LEU A 304 -8.36 -19.55 1.30
C LEU A 304 -7.21 -18.77 0.64
N GLU A 305 -7.05 -17.51 1.02
CA GLU A 305 -5.98 -16.64 0.53
C GLU A 305 -4.60 -17.11 1.01
N SER A 306 -4.49 -17.60 2.25
CA SER A 306 -3.27 -18.25 2.77
C SER A 306 -2.81 -19.42 1.90
N GLN A 307 -3.70 -20.34 1.52
CA GLN A 307 -3.28 -21.49 0.71
C GLN A 307 -2.68 -21.08 -0.64
N ALA A 308 -3.31 -20.13 -1.35
CA ALA A 308 -2.82 -19.70 -2.65
C ALA A 308 -1.58 -18.81 -2.54
N MET A 309 -1.63 -17.76 -1.71
CA MET A 309 -0.57 -16.75 -1.63
C MET A 309 0.67 -17.25 -0.90
N ASP A 310 0.51 -18.04 0.17
CA ASP A 310 1.67 -18.59 0.88
C ASP A 310 2.41 -19.64 0.05
N SER A 311 1.66 -20.44 -0.73
CA SER A 311 2.25 -21.39 -1.68
C SER A 311 3.00 -20.67 -2.81
N ALA A 312 2.41 -19.61 -3.38
CA ALA A 312 3.07 -18.81 -4.41
C ALA A 312 4.35 -18.17 -3.88
N ARG A 313 4.29 -17.56 -2.68
CA ARG A 313 5.46 -17.00 -2.00
C ARG A 313 6.55 -18.03 -1.76
N ALA A 314 6.20 -19.20 -1.25
CA ALA A 314 7.15 -20.28 -1.00
C ALA A 314 7.92 -20.68 -2.27
N ARG A 315 7.20 -20.85 -3.40
CA ARG A 315 7.79 -21.17 -4.70
C ARG A 315 8.72 -20.07 -5.21
N LEU A 316 8.31 -18.80 -5.13
CA LEU A 316 9.15 -17.69 -5.58
C LEU A 316 10.41 -17.53 -4.72
N VAL A 317 10.30 -17.69 -3.41
CA VAL A 317 11.45 -17.58 -2.50
C VAL A 317 12.48 -18.67 -2.77
N GLU A 318 12.06 -19.92 -2.95
CA GLU A 318 13.00 -21.00 -3.29
C GLU A 318 13.62 -20.79 -4.68
N ALA A 319 12.83 -20.36 -5.66
CA ALA A 319 13.34 -20.04 -7.00
C ALA A 319 14.38 -18.90 -6.99
N LEU A 320 14.20 -17.90 -6.12
CA LEU A 320 15.13 -16.79 -5.94
C LEU A 320 16.39 -17.21 -5.18
N LYS A 321 16.26 -18.01 -4.11
CA LYS A 321 17.43 -18.56 -3.38
C LYS A 321 18.35 -19.34 -4.31
N ALA A 322 17.79 -20.13 -5.22
CA ALA A 322 18.56 -20.87 -6.23
C ALA A 322 19.30 -19.95 -7.22
N ARG A 323 18.88 -18.67 -7.33
CA ARG A 323 19.43 -17.64 -8.24
C ARG A 323 20.16 -16.52 -7.49
N ASP A 324 20.47 -16.73 -6.21
CA ASP A 324 21.19 -15.80 -5.36
C ASP A 324 22.56 -16.36 -4.95
N PRO A 325 23.53 -16.43 -5.88
CA PRO A 325 24.86 -16.98 -5.59
C PRO A 325 25.65 -16.16 -4.57
N HIS A 326 25.19 -14.95 -4.26
CA HIS A 326 25.85 -13.99 -3.38
C HIS A 326 25.18 -13.83 -2.00
N GLY A 327 24.05 -14.51 -1.76
CA GLY A 327 23.32 -14.48 -0.49
C GLY A 327 22.72 -13.11 -0.15
N ARG A 328 22.32 -12.35 -1.18
CA ARG A 328 21.78 -10.98 -1.12
C ARG A 328 20.27 -10.87 -0.95
N LEU A 329 19.53 -11.97 -0.78
CA LEU A 329 18.09 -11.95 -0.50
C LEU A 329 17.78 -12.33 0.94
N ARG A 330 16.98 -11.51 1.63
CA ARG A 330 16.37 -11.84 2.92
C ARG A 330 14.89 -11.49 2.96
N LEU A 331 14.11 -12.42 3.49
CA LEU A 331 12.70 -12.20 3.85
C LEU A 331 12.54 -12.33 5.36
N TYR A 332 11.76 -11.44 5.97
CA TYR A 332 11.49 -11.45 7.41
C TYR A 332 10.01 -11.26 7.73
N HIS A 333 9.67 -11.65 8.95
CA HIS A 333 8.39 -11.40 9.60
C HIS A 333 8.61 -10.65 10.91
N PRO A 334 7.89 -9.56 11.18
CA PRO A 334 7.94 -8.88 12.47
C PRO A 334 7.12 -9.63 13.51
N PHE A 335 7.65 -9.68 14.74
CA PHE A 335 7.01 -10.29 15.89
C PHE A 335 7.10 -9.36 17.09
N THR A 336 6.04 -9.30 17.87
CA THR A 336 5.96 -8.55 19.14
C THR A 336 6.92 -9.11 20.19
N GLN A 337 6.97 -8.47 21.36
CA GLN A 337 7.81 -8.88 22.47
C GLN A 337 7.52 -10.30 22.97
N ARG A 338 6.25 -10.70 23.07
CA ARG A 338 5.87 -12.08 23.47
C ARG A 338 5.70 -13.02 22.27
N GLY A 339 6.00 -12.57 21.06
CA GLY A 339 6.13 -13.41 19.88
C GLY A 339 4.84 -13.65 19.10
N ALA A 340 3.85 -12.78 19.24
CA ALA A 340 2.72 -12.70 18.31
C ALA A 340 3.20 -12.10 16.97
N PRO A 341 2.76 -12.63 15.81
CA PRO A 341 3.10 -12.05 14.53
C PRO A 341 2.44 -10.67 14.38
N ILE A 342 3.20 -9.72 13.86
CA ILE A 342 2.67 -8.42 13.45
C ILE A 342 2.28 -8.55 11.98
N TYR A 343 1.01 -8.30 11.66
CA TYR A 343 0.51 -8.43 10.30
C TYR A 343 0.97 -7.26 9.44
N VAL A 344 1.84 -7.53 8.47
CA VAL A 344 2.38 -6.51 7.57
C VAL A 344 1.40 -6.32 6.41
N HIS A 345 0.64 -5.25 6.44
CA HIS A 345 -0.25 -4.83 5.36
C HIS A 345 0.39 -3.75 4.48
N ALA A 346 1.42 -3.05 4.97
CA ALA A 346 2.14 -2.01 4.25
C ALA A 346 2.54 -2.42 2.81
N LYS A 347 2.54 -1.44 1.90
CA LYS A 347 3.02 -1.58 0.52
C LYS A 347 4.06 -0.50 0.21
N ILE A 348 5.25 -0.68 0.80
CA ILE A 348 6.37 0.26 0.72
C ILE A 348 7.50 -0.36 -0.11
N LEU A 349 8.14 0.45 -0.95
CA LEU A 349 9.40 0.11 -1.60
C LEU A 349 10.37 1.28 -1.47
N ILE A 350 11.57 1.02 -0.99
CA ILE A 350 12.68 1.98 -0.91
C ILE A 350 13.86 1.37 -1.68
N VAL A 351 14.39 2.11 -2.65
CA VAL A 351 15.54 1.68 -3.46
C VAL A 351 16.69 2.66 -3.28
N ASP A 352 17.84 2.15 -2.82
CA ASP A 352 19.09 2.88 -2.64
C ASP A 352 18.99 4.17 -1.81
N ASP A 353 17.96 4.31 -0.98
CA ASP A 353 17.59 5.55 -0.30
C ASP A 353 17.34 6.74 -1.27
N ARG A 354 17.28 6.45 -2.57
CA ARG A 354 17.10 7.39 -3.67
C ARG A 354 15.62 7.64 -3.92
N LEU A 355 14.81 6.60 -3.77
CA LEU A 355 13.37 6.70 -3.97
C LEU A 355 12.62 5.94 -2.88
N ILE A 356 11.40 6.42 -2.63
CA ILE A 356 10.39 5.75 -1.84
C ILE A 356 9.09 5.71 -2.65
N ARG A 357 8.44 4.55 -2.65
CA ARG A 357 7.10 4.32 -3.18
C ARG A 357 6.20 3.80 -2.06
N VAL A 358 5.02 4.37 -1.94
CA VAL A 358 3.98 3.97 -0.97
C VAL A 358 2.66 3.96 -1.72
N GLY A 359 1.79 2.98 -1.45
CA GLY A 359 0.52 2.90 -2.17
C GLY A 359 -0.35 1.77 -1.69
N SER A 360 -1.28 1.34 -2.54
CA SER A 360 -2.19 0.24 -2.28
C SER A 360 -1.75 -1.08 -2.93
N SER A 361 -0.78 -1.05 -3.85
CA SER A 361 -0.42 -2.21 -4.66
C SER A 361 0.50 -3.23 -3.97
N ASN A 362 0.08 -4.48 -3.97
CA ASN A 362 0.90 -5.61 -3.52
C ASN A 362 1.81 -6.13 -4.65
N MET A 363 2.87 -6.85 -4.29
CA MET A 363 3.69 -7.60 -5.26
C MET A 363 2.99 -8.92 -5.68
N ASN A 364 1.78 -8.84 -6.24
CA ASN A 364 1.05 -9.96 -6.82
C ASN A 364 0.36 -9.56 -8.14
N ASN A 365 -0.02 -10.52 -8.97
CA ASN A 365 -0.63 -10.21 -10.27
C ASN A 365 -1.98 -9.49 -10.14
N ARG A 366 -2.68 -9.68 -9.00
CA ARG A 366 -3.95 -9.03 -8.72
C ARG A 366 -3.77 -7.50 -8.66
N SER A 367 -2.91 -6.99 -7.79
CA SER A 367 -2.63 -5.56 -7.69
C SER A 367 -1.91 -4.99 -8.93
N LEU A 368 -1.13 -5.79 -9.64
CA LEU A 368 -0.34 -5.29 -10.76
C LEU A 368 -1.09 -5.25 -12.10
N ARG A 369 -2.20 -5.98 -12.24
CA ARG A 369 -2.92 -6.12 -13.53
C ARG A 369 -4.45 -6.22 -13.46
N LEU A 370 -5.04 -6.48 -12.29
CA LEU A 370 -6.47 -6.79 -12.18
C LEU A 370 -7.24 -5.79 -11.33
N ASP A 371 -6.80 -5.58 -10.09
CA ASP A 371 -7.44 -4.67 -9.16
C ASP A 371 -7.08 -3.23 -9.52
N THR A 372 -7.95 -2.29 -9.13
CA THR A 372 -7.59 -0.88 -9.22
C THR A 372 -6.73 -0.49 -8.04
N GLU A 373 -5.56 0.09 -8.34
CA GLU A 373 -4.54 0.46 -7.34
C GLU A 373 -4.03 1.88 -7.61
N CYS A 374 -3.44 2.51 -6.60
CA CYS A 374 -2.81 3.82 -6.73
C CYS A 374 -1.61 3.90 -5.80
N ASP A 375 -0.47 4.29 -6.38
CA ASP A 375 0.78 4.47 -5.67
C ASP A 375 1.34 5.87 -5.91
N ILE A 376 2.07 6.37 -4.93
CA ILE A 376 2.89 7.57 -5.06
C ILE A 376 4.37 7.17 -5.01
N CYS A 377 5.21 7.94 -5.71
CA CYS A 377 6.67 7.82 -5.64
C CYS A 377 7.36 9.18 -5.54
N ILE A 378 8.29 9.29 -4.60
CA ILE A 378 9.25 10.39 -4.48
C ILE A 378 10.62 9.83 -4.86
N ASP A 379 11.21 10.31 -5.95
CA ASP A 379 12.52 9.89 -6.46
C ASP A 379 13.47 11.09 -6.55
N THR A 380 14.66 11.01 -5.95
CA THR A 380 15.66 12.08 -5.97
C THR A 380 16.27 12.33 -7.34
N ALA A 381 16.03 11.46 -8.32
CA ALA A 381 16.41 11.73 -9.71
C ALA A 381 15.52 12.81 -10.36
N LEU A 382 14.35 13.11 -9.80
CA LEU A 382 13.58 14.29 -10.20
C LEU A 382 14.27 15.56 -9.67
N PRO A 383 14.43 16.63 -10.49
CA PRO A 383 15.20 17.80 -10.11
C PRO A 383 14.76 18.46 -8.78
N ALA A 384 13.46 18.54 -8.50
CA ALA A 384 12.95 19.11 -7.25
C ALA A 384 13.31 18.30 -6.00
N ASN A 385 13.73 17.04 -6.18
CA ASN A 385 13.92 16.06 -5.13
C ASN A 385 15.40 15.75 -4.85
N ALA A 386 16.34 16.38 -5.56
CA ALA A 386 17.76 16.00 -5.58
C ALA A 386 18.37 15.80 -4.17
N ASP A 387 17.99 16.64 -3.21
CA ASP A 387 18.54 16.64 -1.84
C ASP A 387 17.72 15.83 -0.82
N ARG A 388 16.77 14.99 -1.27
CA ARG A 388 15.85 14.26 -0.38
C ARG A 388 16.33 12.87 0.02
N GLN A 389 17.51 12.45 -0.44
CA GLN A 389 18.07 11.12 -0.13
C GLN A 389 18.21 10.87 1.38
N LYS A 390 18.62 11.88 2.15
CA LYS A 390 18.74 11.76 3.62
C LYS A 390 17.39 11.55 4.32
N THR A 391 16.32 12.17 3.81
CA THR A 391 14.97 11.97 4.33
C THR A 391 14.50 10.55 4.06
N ILE A 392 14.70 10.06 2.83
CA ILE A 392 14.31 8.69 2.44
C ILE A 392 15.10 7.65 3.25
N LEU A 393 16.41 7.85 3.42
CA LEU A 393 17.26 7.03 4.29
C LEU A 393 16.71 6.97 5.72
N ARG A 394 16.37 8.13 6.28
CA ARG A 394 15.80 8.22 7.64
C ARG A 394 14.48 7.45 7.75
N ILE A 395 13.61 7.51 6.74
CA ILE A 395 12.35 6.75 6.73
C ILE A 395 12.61 5.24 6.71
N ARG A 396 13.55 4.77 5.89
CA ARG A 396 13.95 3.34 5.87
C ARG A 396 14.43 2.88 7.25
N ASP A 397 15.34 3.64 7.85
CA ASP A 397 15.92 3.27 9.15
C ASP A 397 14.88 3.34 10.28
N ASP A 398 13.89 4.25 10.16
CA ASP A 398 12.80 4.40 11.12
C ASP A 398 11.79 3.25 11.05
N LEU A 399 11.47 2.75 9.85
CA LEU A 399 10.68 1.52 9.66
C LEU A 399 11.39 0.31 10.26
N ILE A 400 12.69 0.16 10.04
CA ILE A 400 13.48 -0.93 10.62
C ILE A 400 13.57 -0.80 12.15
N ALA A 401 13.71 0.43 12.66
CA ALA A 401 13.75 0.73 14.09
C ALA A 401 12.45 0.34 14.79
N GLU A 402 11.30 0.58 14.17
CA GLU A 402 9.99 0.13 14.63
C GLU A 402 9.89 -1.39 14.71
N HIS A 403 10.20 -2.12 13.62
CA HIS A 403 10.15 -3.59 13.62
C HIS A 403 11.06 -4.23 14.66
N LEU A 404 12.16 -3.55 15.00
CA LEU A 404 13.14 -4.03 15.95
C LEU A 404 12.98 -3.45 17.34
N ASP A 405 12.08 -2.52 17.61
CA ASP A 405 11.99 -1.81 18.90
C ASP A 405 13.33 -1.20 19.36
N LEU A 406 13.98 -0.47 18.46
CA LEU A 406 15.29 0.12 18.71
C LEU A 406 15.29 1.63 18.45
N PRO A 407 16.17 2.40 19.11
CA PRO A 407 16.39 3.79 18.74
C PRO A 407 16.86 3.89 17.28
N LEU A 408 16.26 4.83 16.53
CA LEU A 408 16.60 5.12 15.13
C LEU A 408 18.10 5.32 14.94
N GLU A 409 18.75 6.06 15.85
CA GLU A 409 20.19 6.36 15.78
C GLU A 409 21.05 5.10 15.83
N ARG A 410 20.62 4.09 16.60
CA ARG A 410 21.32 2.79 16.68
C ARG A 410 21.16 2.04 15.37
N VAL A 411 19.96 2.00 14.80
CA VAL A 411 19.70 1.31 13.52
C VAL A 411 20.49 1.96 12.39
N ALA A 412 20.40 3.28 12.26
CA ALA A 412 21.10 4.05 11.24
C ALA A 412 22.63 3.85 11.32
N ALA A 413 23.20 3.89 12.53
CA ALA A 413 24.63 3.68 12.72
C ALA A 413 25.08 2.27 12.28
N VAL A 414 24.35 1.23 12.69
CA VAL A 414 24.71 -0.15 12.36
C VAL A 414 24.55 -0.45 10.87
N ILE A 415 23.46 -0.01 10.24
CA ILE A 415 23.25 -0.22 8.80
C ILE A 415 24.29 0.54 7.98
N ALA A 416 24.65 1.77 8.38
CA ALA A 416 25.69 2.54 7.70
C ALA A 416 27.08 1.85 7.76
N GLU A 417 27.40 1.16 8.86
CA GLU A 417 28.66 0.44 9.03
C GLU A 417 28.65 -0.93 8.33
N ARG A 418 27.55 -1.68 8.44
CA ARG A 418 27.49 -3.11 8.08
C ARG A 418 26.87 -3.39 6.72
N GLY A 419 26.07 -2.48 6.17
CA GLY A 419 25.13 -2.79 5.08
C GLY A 419 23.76 -3.21 5.61
N LEU A 420 22.76 -3.32 4.71
CA LEU A 420 21.37 -3.50 5.10
C LEU A 420 21.14 -4.90 5.70
N ILE A 421 21.54 -5.96 5.00
CA ILE A 421 21.35 -7.34 5.48
C ILE A 421 22.14 -7.59 6.76
N ALA A 422 23.46 -7.32 6.75
CA ALA A 422 24.30 -7.58 7.91
C ALA A 422 23.89 -6.73 9.12
N GLY A 423 23.44 -5.49 8.90
CA GLY A 423 22.90 -4.64 9.96
C GLY A 423 21.62 -5.20 10.56
N VAL A 424 20.65 -5.60 9.75
CA VAL A 424 19.40 -6.24 10.24
C VAL A 424 19.70 -7.54 10.98
N GLU A 425 20.60 -8.37 10.45
CA GLU A 425 21.01 -9.63 11.09
C GLU A 425 21.67 -9.40 12.46
N GLU A 426 22.48 -8.35 12.63
CA GLU A 426 23.05 -7.97 13.92
C GLU A 426 21.96 -7.49 14.89
N LEU A 427 21.16 -6.51 14.45
CA LEU A 427 20.20 -5.82 15.31
C LEU A 427 19.06 -6.73 15.78
N ARG A 428 18.64 -7.70 14.97
CA ARG A 428 17.51 -8.60 15.31
C ARG A 428 17.88 -9.69 16.34
N GLN A 429 19.15 -9.87 16.70
CA GLN A 429 19.60 -10.89 17.68
C GLN A 429 19.23 -10.58 19.13
N LYS A 430 18.73 -9.38 19.40
CA LYS A 430 18.32 -9.00 20.75
C LYS A 430 16.99 -9.69 21.17
N PRO A 431 16.72 -9.80 22.48
CA PRO A 431 15.41 -10.25 22.95
C PRO A 431 14.28 -9.25 22.62
N GLY A 432 13.03 -9.71 22.75
CA GLY A 432 11.82 -8.91 22.57
C GLY A 432 11.35 -8.80 21.12
N ARG A 433 10.70 -7.68 20.78
CA ARG A 433 10.12 -7.44 19.45
C ARG A 433 11.22 -7.47 18.39
N THR A 434 11.07 -8.30 17.36
CA THR A 434 12.16 -8.55 16.43
C THR A 434 11.67 -9.07 15.08
N LEU A 435 12.58 -9.10 14.10
CA LEU A 435 12.40 -9.72 12.81
C LEU A 435 12.85 -11.19 12.85
N ARG A 436 11.98 -12.12 12.46
CA ARG A 436 12.32 -13.54 12.29
C ARG A 436 12.47 -13.87 10.80
N PRO A 437 13.53 -14.57 10.38
CA PRO A 437 13.69 -14.97 8.98
C PRO A 437 12.55 -15.86 8.49
N TYR A 438 12.09 -15.62 7.25
CA TYR A 438 11.13 -16.49 6.57
C TYR A 438 11.68 -17.91 6.43
N ARG A 439 10.83 -18.90 6.65
CA ARG A 439 11.13 -20.31 6.43
C ARG A 439 10.06 -20.91 5.52
N THR A 440 10.52 -21.61 4.49
CA THR A 440 9.66 -22.32 3.54
C THR A 440 8.93 -23.46 4.27
N PRO A 441 7.59 -23.49 4.33
CA PRO A 441 6.85 -24.44 5.17
C PRO A 441 6.95 -25.90 4.74
N ASP A 442 6.99 -26.17 3.43
CA ASP A 442 7.10 -27.52 2.84
C ASP A 442 8.11 -27.50 1.69
N LEU A 443 9.41 -27.65 2.02
CA LEU A 443 10.47 -27.59 1.02
C LEU A 443 10.36 -28.70 -0.03
N ASN A 444 9.94 -29.91 0.36
CA ASN A 444 9.91 -31.06 -0.55
C ASN A 444 8.88 -30.84 -1.66
N ALA A 445 7.64 -30.47 -1.30
CA ALA A 445 6.60 -30.19 -2.28
C ALA A 445 6.95 -29.00 -3.19
N VAL A 446 7.62 -27.98 -2.64
CA VAL A 446 8.06 -26.81 -3.42
C VAL A 446 9.19 -27.18 -4.39
N GLN A 447 10.14 -28.02 -3.97
CA GLN A 447 11.24 -28.48 -4.82
C GLN A 447 10.77 -29.41 -5.94
N GLU A 448 9.83 -30.32 -5.64
CA GLU A 448 9.18 -31.18 -6.64
C GLU A 448 8.50 -30.31 -7.71
N TRP A 449 7.71 -29.32 -7.29
CA TRP A 449 7.08 -28.37 -8.21
C TRP A 449 8.10 -27.61 -9.09
N LEU A 450 9.22 -27.15 -8.52
CA LEU A 450 10.26 -26.44 -9.26
C LEU A 450 10.99 -27.34 -10.27
N ALA A 451 11.20 -28.61 -9.95
CA ALA A 451 11.81 -29.58 -10.85
C ALA A 451 10.90 -29.92 -12.03
N ASP A 452 9.59 -30.03 -11.78
CA ASP A 452 8.58 -30.32 -12.82
C ASP A 452 8.28 -29.10 -13.71
N ASN A 453 8.58 -27.89 -13.24
CA ASN A 453 8.29 -26.63 -13.92
C ASN A 453 9.58 -25.81 -14.06
N GLU A 454 10.54 -26.32 -14.85
CA GLU A 454 11.89 -25.72 -15.09
C GLU A 454 11.90 -24.23 -15.48
N VAL A 455 10.73 -23.65 -15.77
CA VAL A 455 10.50 -22.23 -16.00
C VAL A 455 9.32 -21.81 -15.12
N LEU A 456 9.45 -20.68 -14.42
CA LEU A 456 8.31 -20.03 -13.73
C LEU A 456 7.15 -19.89 -14.75
N ASP A 457 5.87 -19.98 -14.37
CA ASP A 457 4.69 -20.01 -15.28
C ASP A 457 3.45 -19.46 -14.52
N PRO A 458 2.37 -18.88 -15.11
CA PRO A 458 2.12 -17.92 -16.22
C PRO A 458 1.77 -16.46 -15.74
N GLU A 459 1.39 -15.52 -16.62
CA GLU A 459 1.27 -14.05 -16.38
C GLU A 459 -0.14 -13.42 -16.45
N GLY A 460 -1.22 -14.15 -16.73
CA GLY A 460 -2.57 -13.54 -16.89
C GLY A 460 -3.81 -14.38 -16.53
N PRO A 461 -5.01 -13.76 -16.47
CA PRO A 461 -6.28 -14.43 -16.14
C PRO A 461 -6.73 -15.46 -17.19
N GLU A 462 -6.46 -15.20 -18.47
CA GLU A 462 -6.78 -16.13 -19.57
C GLU A 462 -5.95 -17.42 -19.47
N GLU A 463 -4.70 -17.32 -19.03
CA GLU A 463 -3.80 -18.46 -18.84
C GLU A 463 -4.15 -19.30 -17.61
N MET A 464 -5.03 -18.81 -16.72
CA MET A 464 -5.51 -19.56 -15.55
C MET A 464 -6.50 -20.68 -15.93
N PHE A 465 -7.11 -20.60 -17.12
CA PHE A 465 -8.17 -21.51 -17.59
C PHE A 465 -7.77 -22.38 -18.79
N GLU A 466 -6.54 -22.27 -19.29
CA GLU A 466 -6.04 -23.13 -20.37
C GLU A 466 -5.49 -24.48 -19.85
N PRO A 467 -5.74 -25.61 -20.55
CA PRO A 467 -5.17 -26.90 -20.21
C PRO A 467 -3.64 -26.89 -20.22
N ILE A 468 -3.02 -27.56 -19.24
CA ILE A 468 -1.56 -27.67 -19.02
C ILE A 468 -0.78 -28.11 -20.27
N SER A 469 -1.44 -28.80 -21.22
CA SER A 469 -0.84 -29.30 -22.46
C SER A 469 -0.45 -28.23 -23.49
N GLU A 470 -0.85 -26.96 -23.33
CA GLU A 470 -0.67 -25.92 -24.36
C GLU A 470 0.41 -24.85 -24.04
N ARG A 471 1.08 -24.92 -22.89
CA ARG A 471 2.06 -23.91 -22.41
C ARG A 471 3.49 -24.09 -22.97
N GLY A 472 3.64 -24.06 -24.30
CA GLY A 472 4.91 -24.25 -25.01
C GLY A 472 5.65 -22.97 -25.45
N LEU A 473 6.96 -22.92 -25.18
CA LEU A 473 7.94 -21.82 -25.28
C LEU A 473 8.13 -21.06 -26.63
N PHE A 474 7.37 -21.29 -27.71
CA PHE A 474 7.75 -20.85 -29.06
C PHE A 474 6.73 -20.03 -29.86
N ARG A 475 5.86 -19.23 -29.21
CA ARG A 475 4.94 -18.36 -29.96
C ARG A 475 5.52 -17.01 -30.38
N ARG A 476 6.50 -16.45 -29.65
CA ARG A 476 6.98 -15.07 -29.88
C ARG A 476 8.36 -14.90 -30.52
N MET A 477 9.04 -16.00 -30.87
CA MET A 477 10.38 -15.99 -31.49
C MET A 477 10.40 -16.40 -32.97
N LYS A 478 9.31 -16.13 -33.72
CA LYS A 478 9.23 -16.40 -35.18
C LYS A 478 8.97 -15.16 -36.05
N GLY A 479 9.07 -13.95 -35.49
CA GLY A 479 8.85 -12.71 -36.23
C GLY A 479 10.10 -11.96 -36.69
N TRP A 480 11.31 -12.35 -36.24
CA TRP A 480 12.49 -11.47 -36.36
C TRP A 480 13.69 -12.03 -37.13
N PHE A 481 13.60 -13.27 -37.62
CA PHE A 481 14.57 -13.82 -38.59
C PHE A 481 13.86 -14.25 -39.87
N GLY A 482 13.50 -13.26 -40.68
CA GLY A 482 13.39 -13.46 -42.11
C GLY A 482 14.80 -13.62 -42.70
N ARG A 483 15.00 -14.68 -43.48
CA ARG A 483 16.10 -14.83 -44.44
C ARG A 483 15.53 -15.53 -45.67
N PRO A 484 16.13 -15.32 -46.84
CA PRO A 484 16.43 -14.07 -47.53
C PRO A 484 15.22 -13.54 -48.33
#